data_AF-A0A1S3QBW3-F1
#
_entry.id   AF-A0A1S3QBW3-F1
#
_cell.length_a   1.000
_cell.length_b   1.000
_cell.length_c   1.000
_cell.angle_alpha   90.00
_cell.angle_beta   90.00
_cell.angle_gamma   90.00
#
_symmetry.space_group_name_H-M   'P 1'
#
loop_
_entity.id
_entity.type
_entity.pdbx_description
1 polymer ?
#
loop_
_entity_poly.entity_id
_entity_poly.type
_entity_poly.pdbx_seq_one_letter_code
_entity_poly.pdbx_strand_id
1 'polypeptide(L)'
;MFNGDYHFDGETFVEGRKLITDGVSSVKASIKRGNFEAARQKLGDILHTLQDFYSHSNWIELGNRFPNSNLIRSDVSDIGPVADRLMMSSVLAVVSLLLLQTGVQGFLVLLSGSSMDHLEITREAILQTTAKVCKQLASVEGRDFTLPPGPLTAESLALACSSSGSAKSFLSAISDVTWRNAGVDFRHTFDEEYHFDGETFVEGRKLITDGVSSVKASIKQENFEEARQKLGDILHTLQDFYSHSNWIELGNRFPHSNLIRSDLSDIGPVADKNTPTCRSCVGKDCQNNILEDIIRDKKLTSGYFSLEPFFSIKPKGKCSHGGLSDQTSRQEPTGGINKDSLESSHGNWHTAAAEVAVAATSQLLEDIRGAAGDTDFLRWGIVLDHISTVVKGHGIRLKGP
;
A
#
# COMPACT_ATOMS: atom_id res chain seq x y z
N MET A 1 15.30 23.57 14.12
CA MET A 1 16.55 23.99 13.46
C MET A 1 16.76 23.00 12.34
N PHE A 2 16.42 23.36 11.10
CA PHE A 2 16.59 22.49 9.94
C PHE A 2 18.09 22.35 9.71
N ASN A 3 18.65 21.18 10.00
CA ASN A 3 20.04 20.90 9.69
C ASN A 3 20.07 20.47 8.22
N GLY A 4 20.52 21.35 7.33
CA GLY A 4 20.60 21.12 5.88
C GLY A 4 21.63 20.04 5.47
N ASP A 5 22.10 19.24 6.43
CA ASP A 5 23.15 18.23 6.21
C ASP A 5 22.57 16.87 5.76
N TYR A 6 21.25 16.72 5.63
CA TYR A 6 20.59 15.43 5.34
C TYR A 6 20.00 15.29 3.93
N HIS A 7 20.13 16.32 3.10
CA HIS A 7 19.46 16.43 1.80
C HIS A 7 20.48 16.71 0.68
N PHE A 8 20.19 16.22 -0.52
CA PHE A 8 20.89 16.49 -1.77
C PHE A 8 20.42 17.82 -2.40
N ASP A 9 19.99 18.77 -1.57
CA ASP A 9 19.59 20.10 -2.00
C ASP A 9 20.84 20.97 -2.27
N GLY A 10 20.80 21.70 -3.37
CA GLY A 10 21.90 22.62 -3.70
C GLY A 10 23.21 21.95 -4.14
N GLU A 11 23.16 20.80 -4.81
CA GLU A 11 24.30 20.13 -5.44
C GLU A 11 25.35 19.58 -4.45
N THR A 12 24.97 19.33 -3.20
CA THR A 12 25.79 18.75 -2.10
C THR A 12 26.05 17.24 -2.25
N PHE A 13 26.39 16.80 -3.46
CA PHE A 13 26.47 15.38 -3.82
C PHE A 13 27.60 14.63 -3.08
N VAL A 14 28.70 15.32 -2.75
CA VAL A 14 29.84 14.74 -2.04
C VAL A 14 29.50 14.52 -0.57
N GLU A 15 28.88 15.50 0.07
CA GLU A 15 28.44 15.47 1.46
C GLU A 15 27.34 14.42 1.66
N GLY A 16 26.31 14.42 0.79
CA GLY A 16 25.23 13.44 0.83
C GLY A 16 25.73 12.01 0.67
N ARG A 17 26.67 11.76 -0.25
CA ARG A 17 27.34 10.45 -0.39
C ARG A 17 28.11 10.08 0.87
N LYS A 18 28.91 11.01 1.42
CA LYS A 18 29.70 10.75 2.63
C LYS A 18 28.79 10.30 3.77
N LEU A 19 27.66 10.98 3.96
CA LEU A 19 26.66 10.65 4.97
C LEU A 19 26.10 9.22 4.79
N ILE A 20 25.79 8.84 3.55
CA ILE A 20 25.35 7.47 3.22
C ILE A 20 26.44 6.45 3.59
N THR A 21 27.70 6.68 3.17
CA THR A 21 28.78 5.72 3.42
C THR A 21 29.17 5.58 4.90
N ASP A 22 29.20 6.70 5.64
CA ASP A 22 29.44 6.72 7.09
C ASP A 22 28.27 6.05 7.83
N GLY A 23 27.04 6.29 7.36
CA GLY A 23 25.85 5.63 7.85
C GLY A 23 25.91 4.12 7.65
N VAL A 24 26.25 3.63 6.46
CA VAL A 24 26.36 2.19 6.16
C VAL A 24 27.38 1.52 7.08
N SER A 25 28.49 2.20 7.35
CA SER A 25 29.50 1.73 8.30
C SER A 25 28.96 1.64 9.73
N SER A 26 28.17 2.62 10.15
CA SER A 26 27.51 2.65 11.46
C SER A 26 26.46 1.54 11.60
N VAL A 27 25.63 1.31 10.57
CA VAL A 27 24.66 0.20 10.54
C VAL A 27 25.36 -1.14 10.72
N LYS A 28 26.42 -1.40 9.94
CA LYS A 28 27.22 -2.64 10.06
C LYS A 28 27.82 -2.81 11.46
N ALA A 29 28.32 -1.73 12.07
CA ALA A 29 28.88 -1.76 13.42
C ALA A 29 27.81 -2.00 14.50
N SER A 30 26.60 -1.45 14.33
CA SER A 30 25.49 -1.67 15.26
C SER A 30 24.94 -3.10 15.16
N ILE A 31 24.83 -3.67 13.96
CA ILE A 31 24.49 -5.09 13.75
C ILE A 31 25.51 -6.00 14.43
N LYS A 32 26.82 -5.76 14.24
CA LYS A 32 27.89 -6.55 14.89
C LYS A 32 27.84 -6.52 16.41
N ARG A 33 27.32 -5.42 17.00
CA ARG A 33 27.16 -5.25 18.45
C ARG A 33 25.81 -5.75 18.97
N GLY A 34 24.94 -6.30 18.11
CA GLY A 34 23.58 -6.72 18.49
C GLY A 34 22.63 -5.57 18.78
N ASN A 35 23.00 -4.32 18.47
CA ASN A 35 22.15 -3.15 18.66
C ASN A 35 21.28 -2.92 17.41
N PHE A 36 20.24 -3.72 17.27
CA PHE A 36 19.36 -3.70 16.10
C PHE A 36 18.46 -2.46 16.04
N GLU A 37 18.15 -1.83 17.18
CA GLU A 37 17.39 -0.58 17.21
C GLU A 37 18.20 0.57 16.59
N ALA A 38 19.44 0.76 17.04
CA ALA A 38 20.33 1.77 16.45
C ALA A 38 20.66 1.46 14.99
N ALA A 39 20.76 0.17 14.62
CA ALA A 39 20.95 -0.22 13.23
C ALA A 39 19.75 0.16 12.35
N ARG A 40 18.51 -0.07 12.81
CA ARG A 40 17.28 0.30 12.09
C ARG A 40 17.09 1.81 11.97
N GLN A 41 17.31 2.55 13.06
CA GLN A 41 17.24 4.02 13.04
C GLN A 41 18.25 4.58 12.02
N LYS A 42 19.51 4.14 12.10
CA LYS A 42 20.54 4.63 11.18
C LYS A 42 20.32 4.19 9.74
N LEU A 43 19.75 3.01 9.52
CA LEU A 43 19.33 2.57 8.20
C LEU A 43 18.22 3.45 7.64
N GLY A 44 17.24 3.83 8.46
CA GLY A 44 16.19 4.78 8.10
C GLY A 44 16.75 6.14 7.64
N ASP A 45 17.69 6.72 8.40
CA ASP A 45 18.37 7.98 8.02
C ASP A 45 19.02 7.87 6.63
N ILE A 46 19.73 6.77 6.36
CA ILE A 46 20.46 6.56 5.11
C ILE A 46 19.49 6.35 3.94
N LEU A 47 18.42 5.58 4.15
CA LEU A 47 17.41 5.33 3.13
C LEU A 47 16.68 6.62 2.76
N HIS A 48 16.39 7.48 3.73
CA HIS A 48 15.84 8.80 3.47
C HIS A 48 16.78 9.64 2.61
N THR A 49 18.07 9.74 2.96
CA THR A 49 19.06 10.47 2.14
C THR A 49 19.26 9.83 0.75
N LEU A 50 19.15 8.51 0.61
CA LEU A 50 19.16 7.83 -0.70
C LEU A 50 17.92 8.16 -1.55
N GLN A 51 16.73 8.16 -0.95
CA GLN A 51 15.49 8.54 -1.63
C GLN A 51 15.52 10.01 -2.06
N ASP A 52 16.08 10.87 -1.21
CA ASP A 52 16.26 12.30 -1.48
C ASP A 52 17.13 12.52 -2.73
N PHE A 53 18.23 11.76 -2.90
CA PHE A 53 19.03 11.80 -4.14
C PHE A 53 18.19 11.54 -5.39
N TYR A 54 17.38 10.48 -5.41
CA TYR A 54 16.59 10.15 -6.60
C TYR A 54 15.39 11.07 -6.82
N SER A 55 14.96 11.78 -5.77
CA SER A 55 13.84 12.73 -5.84
C SER A 55 14.30 14.14 -6.24
N HIS A 56 15.55 14.49 -5.96
CA HIS A 56 16.09 15.85 -6.13
C HIS A 56 17.28 15.94 -7.11
N SER A 57 17.63 14.85 -7.80
CA SER A 57 18.62 14.86 -8.88
C SER A 57 17.98 14.56 -10.23
N ASN A 58 18.70 14.87 -11.30
CA ASN A 58 18.32 14.53 -12.67
C ASN A 58 18.76 13.11 -13.08
N TRP A 59 18.96 12.20 -12.11
CA TRP A 59 19.55 10.88 -12.36
C TRP A 59 18.75 10.06 -13.40
N ILE A 60 17.42 10.14 -13.34
CA ILE A 60 16.51 9.44 -14.27
C ILE A 60 16.46 10.15 -15.63
N GLU A 61 16.48 11.48 -15.64
CA GLU A 61 16.48 12.33 -16.83
C GLU A 61 17.75 12.15 -17.67
N LEU A 62 18.86 11.76 -17.03
CA LEU A 62 20.09 11.33 -17.70
C LEU A 62 20.00 9.94 -18.37
N GLY A 63 18.83 9.28 -18.28
CA GLY A 63 18.57 7.98 -18.88
C GLY A 63 19.06 6.78 -18.06
N ASN A 64 19.50 7.00 -16.82
CA ASN A 64 19.91 5.92 -15.94
C ASN A 64 18.66 5.15 -15.46
N ARG A 65 18.71 3.82 -15.53
CA ARG A 65 17.61 2.91 -15.16
C ARG A 65 17.92 2.02 -13.96
N PHE A 66 19.12 2.18 -13.38
CA PHE A 66 19.60 1.41 -12.25
C PHE A 66 20.08 2.34 -11.13
N PRO A 67 20.04 1.89 -9.87
CA PRO A 67 20.60 2.64 -8.75
C PRO A 67 22.09 2.93 -8.95
N ASN A 68 22.52 4.14 -8.60
CA ASN A 68 23.93 4.51 -8.62
C ASN A 68 24.70 3.76 -7.53
N SER A 69 25.48 2.74 -7.91
CA SER A 69 26.28 1.96 -6.96
C SER A 69 27.34 2.79 -6.22
N ASN A 70 27.73 3.95 -6.76
CA ASN A 70 28.76 4.80 -6.15
C ASN A 70 28.28 5.53 -4.90
N LEU A 71 26.95 5.63 -4.69
CA LEU A 71 26.36 6.23 -3.49
C LEU A 71 26.69 5.44 -2.20
N ILE A 72 26.88 4.13 -2.31
CA ILE A 72 27.07 3.23 -1.15
C ILE A 72 28.47 2.60 -1.06
N ARG A 73 29.27 2.75 -2.11
CA ARG A 73 30.63 2.20 -2.20
C ARG A 73 31.62 3.08 -1.46
N SER A 74 32.40 2.54 -0.54
CA SER A 74 33.41 3.29 0.22
C SER A 74 34.73 3.50 -0.53
N ASP A 75 34.94 2.82 -1.66
CA ASP A 75 36.18 2.78 -2.43
C ASP A 75 36.24 3.81 -3.58
N VAL A 76 35.19 4.60 -3.77
CA VAL A 76 35.12 5.71 -4.73
C VAL A 76 35.08 7.05 -3.99
N SER A 77 35.32 8.18 -4.66
CA SER A 77 35.28 9.52 -4.04
C SER A 77 34.04 10.34 -4.42
N ASP A 78 33.45 10.06 -5.59
CA ASP A 78 32.33 10.80 -6.17
C ASP A 78 31.21 9.84 -6.62
N ILE A 79 30.12 10.43 -7.10
CA ILE A 79 28.96 9.70 -7.63
C ILE A 79 28.95 9.66 -9.17
N GLY A 80 30.03 10.09 -9.83
CA GLY A 80 30.09 10.36 -11.27
C GLY A 80 30.21 11.86 -11.60
N PRO A 81 30.12 12.24 -12.89
CA PRO A 81 30.23 13.63 -13.33
C PRO A 81 29.09 14.49 -12.74
N VAL A 82 29.45 15.58 -12.07
CA VAL A 82 28.51 16.57 -11.52
C VAL A 82 28.70 17.88 -12.29
N ALA A 83 27.60 18.57 -12.61
CA ALA A 83 27.68 19.85 -13.30
C ALA A 83 28.23 20.93 -12.35
N ASP A 84 29.27 21.64 -12.77
CA ASP A 84 29.81 22.76 -11.99
C ASP A 84 28.91 23.99 -12.12
N ARG A 85 28.63 24.59 -10.96
CA ARG A 85 27.62 25.62 -10.73
C ARG A 85 27.95 26.96 -11.40
N LEU A 86 27.08 27.45 -12.28
CA LEU A 86 26.92 28.88 -12.60
C LEU A 86 25.70 29.41 -11.84
N MET A 87 25.90 30.44 -11.02
CA MET A 87 24.87 31.01 -10.14
C MET A 87 23.83 31.83 -10.90
N MET A 88 22.54 31.70 -10.53
CA MET A 88 21.58 32.82 -10.58
C MET A 88 20.33 32.54 -9.71
N SER A 89 19.78 33.64 -9.17
CA SER A 89 18.89 33.73 -8.01
C SER A 89 17.40 33.93 -8.34
N SER A 90 16.53 33.32 -7.51
CA SER A 90 15.24 33.82 -6.93
C SER A 90 14.11 34.42 -7.79
N VAL A 91 12.85 34.01 -7.53
CA VAL A 91 11.71 34.83 -6.99
C VAL A 91 10.41 34.00 -6.82
N LEU A 92 9.59 34.38 -5.81
CA LEU A 92 8.37 33.80 -5.21
C LEU A 92 7.06 33.84 -6.07
N ALA A 93 6.02 33.03 -5.73
CA ALA A 93 4.82 33.44 -4.93
C ALA A 93 3.54 32.54 -5.04
N VAL A 94 2.76 32.59 -3.95
CA VAL A 94 1.55 31.89 -3.44
C VAL A 94 0.21 32.25 -4.14
N VAL A 95 -0.87 31.45 -3.99
CA VAL A 95 -2.23 31.83 -3.43
C VAL A 95 -3.27 30.68 -3.48
N SER A 96 -4.17 30.70 -2.48
CA SER A 96 -5.03 29.62 -1.93
C SER A 96 -6.55 29.78 -2.17
N LEU A 97 -7.30 28.68 -1.88
CA LEU A 97 -8.67 28.54 -1.27
C LEU A 97 -9.88 29.16 -2.04
N LEU A 98 -11.13 28.66 -2.03
CA LEU A 98 -12.02 27.88 -1.14
C LEU A 98 -13.22 27.39 -1.99
N LEU A 99 -14.00 26.41 -1.53
CA LEU A 99 -15.48 26.50 -1.44
C LEU A 99 -16.04 25.33 -0.59
N LEU A 100 -16.93 25.67 0.34
CA LEU A 100 -17.65 24.78 1.26
C LEU A 100 -19.16 24.91 1.02
N GLN A 101 -19.88 23.86 1.44
CA GLN A 101 -21.31 23.74 1.76
C GLN A 101 -22.24 23.15 0.68
N THR A 102 -22.66 21.88 0.89
CA THR A 102 -23.99 21.52 1.42
C THR A 102 -23.95 20.06 1.91
N GLY A 103 -24.60 19.80 3.04
CA GLY A 103 -24.50 18.54 3.77
C GLY A 103 -25.33 17.42 3.18
N VAL A 104 -24.64 16.37 2.73
CA VAL A 104 -24.98 14.95 2.93
C VAL A 104 -23.64 14.22 3.07
N GLN A 105 -23.10 14.12 4.29
CA GLN A 105 -21.80 13.48 4.55
C GLN A 105 -21.96 11.95 4.60
N GLY A 106 -21.97 11.32 3.42
CA GLY A 106 -21.32 10.03 3.22
C GLY A 106 -19.92 10.32 2.70
N PHE A 107 -18.88 9.75 3.31
CA PHE A 107 -17.48 9.91 2.90
C PHE A 107 -17.31 9.66 1.40
N LEU A 108 -17.24 10.73 0.61
CA LEU A 108 -16.79 10.71 -0.77
C LEU A 108 -15.44 11.41 -0.76
N VAL A 109 -14.37 10.62 -0.76
CA VAL A 109 -13.01 11.14 -0.87
C VAL A 109 -12.84 11.66 -2.29
N LEU A 110 -12.50 12.95 -2.41
CA LEU A 110 -12.05 13.56 -3.65
C LEU A 110 -10.65 13.00 -3.94
N LEU A 111 -10.57 11.93 -4.73
CA LEU A 111 -9.29 11.49 -5.28
C LEU A 111 -8.78 12.57 -6.23
N SER A 112 -7.64 13.18 -5.89
CA SER A 112 -6.85 13.93 -6.87
C SER A 112 -6.47 12.96 -7.98
N GLY A 113 -6.49 13.39 -9.25
CA GLY A 113 -6.18 12.55 -10.42
C GLY A 113 -4.73 12.06 -10.53
N SER A 114 -4.08 11.76 -9.41
CA SER A 114 -2.80 11.08 -9.29
C SER A 114 -3.00 9.56 -9.29
N SER A 115 -2.02 8.82 -9.80
CA SER A 115 -2.00 7.36 -9.75
C SER A 115 -1.78 6.91 -8.30
N MET A 116 -2.70 6.12 -7.74
CA MET A 116 -2.60 5.59 -6.38
C MET A 116 -1.92 4.22 -6.36
N ASP A 117 -0.85 4.09 -5.58
CA ASP A 117 -0.18 2.82 -5.36
C ASP A 117 -0.76 2.05 -4.15
N HIS A 118 -0.28 0.82 -3.93
CA HIS A 118 -0.70 -0.02 -2.81
C HIS A 118 -0.35 0.58 -1.43
N LEU A 119 0.67 1.43 -1.34
CA LEU A 119 1.05 2.11 -0.10
C LEU A 119 -0.03 3.15 0.26
N GLU A 120 -0.46 3.95 -0.71
CA GLU A 120 -1.49 4.96 -0.57
C GLU A 120 -2.86 4.32 -0.28
N ILE A 121 -3.25 3.28 -1.02
CA ILE A 121 -4.48 2.52 -0.78
C ILE A 121 -4.53 1.98 0.66
N THR A 122 -3.42 1.37 1.11
CA THR A 122 -3.30 0.80 2.45
C THR A 122 -3.37 1.87 3.54
N ARG A 123 -2.60 2.96 3.38
CA ARG A 123 -2.58 4.08 4.35
C ARG A 123 -3.97 4.71 4.47
N GLU A 124 -4.62 4.99 3.36
CA GLU A 124 -5.94 5.62 3.32
C GLU A 124 -6.97 4.76 4.05
N ALA A 125 -7.03 3.45 3.74
CA ALA A 125 -7.99 2.54 4.37
C ALA A 125 -7.77 2.39 5.88
N ILE A 126 -6.50 2.32 6.34
CA ILE A 126 -6.18 2.25 7.78
C ILE A 126 -6.64 3.52 8.49
N LEU A 127 -6.34 4.69 7.93
CA LEU A 127 -6.71 5.98 8.52
C LEU A 127 -8.24 6.14 8.58
N GLN A 128 -8.95 5.86 7.48
CA GLN A 128 -10.41 5.95 7.42
C GLN A 128 -11.08 5.00 8.43
N THR A 129 -10.65 3.74 8.46
CA THR A 129 -11.23 2.73 9.36
C THR A 129 -10.98 3.13 10.81
N THR A 130 -9.76 3.56 11.15
CA THR A 130 -9.41 4.06 12.49
C THR A 130 -10.26 5.27 12.88
N ALA A 131 -10.45 6.23 11.97
CA ALA A 131 -11.29 7.40 12.21
C ALA A 131 -12.73 7.02 12.53
N LYS A 132 -13.27 6.03 11.81
CA LYS A 132 -14.60 5.48 12.07
C LYS A 132 -14.69 4.83 13.46
N VAL A 133 -13.69 4.03 13.87
CA VAL A 133 -13.63 3.43 15.21
C VAL A 133 -13.57 4.52 16.29
N CYS A 134 -12.66 5.48 16.15
CA CYS A 134 -12.51 6.56 17.14
C CYS A 134 -13.77 7.41 17.27
N LYS A 135 -14.49 7.69 16.16
CA LYS A 135 -15.76 8.39 16.18
C LYS A 135 -16.85 7.60 16.90
N GLN A 136 -16.90 6.28 16.70
CA GLN A 136 -17.88 5.42 17.37
C GLN A 136 -17.63 5.35 18.87
N LEU A 137 -16.38 5.15 19.29
CA LEU A 137 -16.01 5.18 20.72
C LEU A 137 -16.31 6.55 21.34
N ALA A 138 -16.02 7.63 20.63
CA ALA A 138 -16.34 8.98 21.09
C ALA A 138 -17.82 9.14 21.44
N SER A 139 -18.68 8.68 20.52
CA SER A 139 -20.12 8.73 20.69
C SER A 139 -20.60 7.91 21.89
N VAL A 140 -20.00 6.74 22.15
CA VAL A 140 -20.35 5.89 23.30
C VAL A 140 -19.91 6.53 24.62
N GLU A 141 -18.76 7.20 24.64
CA GLU A 141 -18.21 7.90 25.80
C GLU A 141 -18.87 9.26 26.07
N GLY A 142 -19.71 9.76 25.15
CA GLY A 142 -20.31 11.09 25.23
C GLY A 142 -19.30 12.23 25.00
N ARG A 143 -18.16 11.94 24.36
CA ARG A 143 -17.18 12.96 23.95
C ARG A 143 -17.41 13.37 22.49
N ASP A 144 -17.05 14.61 22.17
CA ASP A 144 -17.08 15.07 20.78
C ASP A 144 -15.94 14.44 19.96
N PHE A 145 -16.18 14.25 18.66
CA PHE A 145 -15.18 13.79 17.70
C PHE A 145 -15.15 14.75 16.51
N THR A 146 -14.10 15.56 16.46
CA THR A 146 -13.86 16.52 15.38
C THR A 146 -12.48 16.25 14.78
N LEU A 147 -12.44 16.03 13.47
CA LEU A 147 -11.18 15.95 12.73
C LEU A 147 -10.66 17.37 12.47
N PRO A 148 -9.35 17.64 12.68
CA PRO A 148 -8.75 18.89 12.25
C PRO A 148 -8.95 19.13 10.75
N PRO A 149 -9.09 20.38 10.30
CA PRO A 149 -9.15 20.69 8.87
C PRO A 149 -7.84 20.29 8.17
N GLY A 150 -7.96 19.77 6.94
CA GLY A 150 -6.83 19.32 6.14
C GLY A 150 -6.88 17.83 5.84
N PRO A 151 -5.79 17.26 5.27
CA PRO A 151 -5.69 15.83 5.00
C PRO A 151 -5.79 14.99 6.28
N LEU A 152 -6.34 13.80 6.14
CA LEU A 152 -6.31 12.80 7.20
C LEU A 152 -4.89 12.24 7.32
N THR A 153 -4.25 12.42 8.47
CA THR A 153 -2.90 11.92 8.75
C THR A 153 -2.88 11.16 10.08
N ALA A 154 -1.79 10.45 10.36
CA ALA A 154 -1.63 9.79 11.65
C ALA A 154 -1.70 10.79 12.81
N GLU A 155 -1.12 11.98 12.65
CA GLU A 155 -1.13 13.05 13.66
C GLU A 155 -2.52 13.65 13.85
N SER A 156 -3.19 14.04 12.77
CA SER A 156 -4.51 14.67 12.86
C SER A 156 -5.54 13.69 13.42
N LEU A 157 -5.42 12.41 13.06
CA LEU A 157 -6.27 11.35 13.58
C LEU A 157 -5.95 10.99 15.04
N ALA A 158 -4.68 10.83 15.40
CA ALA A 158 -4.29 10.57 16.79
C ALA A 158 -4.79 11.69 17.73
N LEU A 159 -4.76 12.95 17.29
CA LEU A 159 -5.36 14.07 18.01
C LEU A 159 -6.87 13.91 18.17
N ALA A 160 -7.60 13.62 17.09
CA ALA A 160 -9.06 13.44 17.12
C ALA A 160 -9.50 12.21 17.94
N CYS A 161 -8.65 11.19 18.02
CA CYS A 161 -8.82 10.02 18.89
C CYS A 161 -8.45 10.30 20.35
N SER A 162 -8.12 11.54 20.73
CA SER A 162 -7.69 11.93 22.08
C SER A 162 -6.42 11.20 22.55
N SER A 163 -5.54 10.88 21.60
CA SER A 163 -4.32 10.08 21.82
C SER A 163 -3.12 10.67 21.05
N SER A 164 -2.98 12.00 21.10
CA SER A 164 -1.93 12.73 20.36
C SER A 164 -0.51 12.22 20.65
N GLY A 165 -0.27 11.66 21.84
CA GLY A 165 1.00 11.02 22.20
C GLY A 165 1.37 9.79 21.35
N SER A 166 0.38 9.12 20.75
CA SER A 166 0.57 7.91 19.94
C SER A 166 0.75 8.19 18.44
N ALA A 167 0.81 9.45 18.00
CA ALA A 167 0.92 9.77 16.58
C ALA A 167 2.14 9.10 15.89
N LYS A 168 3.31 9.11 16.55
CA LYS A 168 4.53 8.50 16.00
C LYS A 168 4.43 6.98 15.93
N SER A 169 3.88 6.35 16.96
CA SER A 169 3.74 4.90 17.02
C SER A 169 2.66 4.41 16.04
N PHE A 170 1.58 5.16 15.88
CA PHE A 170 0.57 4.93 14.84
C PHE A 170 1.17 5.03 13.43
N LEU A 171 1.96 6.09 13.15
CA LEU A 171 2.65 6.23 11.88
C LEU A 171 3.62 5.06 11.62
N SER A 172 4.33 4.60 12.66
CA SER A 172 5.19 3.42 12.57
C SER A 172 4.38 2.16 12.26
N ALA A 173 3.22 1.97 12.89
CA ALA A 173 2.35 0.83 12.62
C ALA A 173 1.82 0.83 11.18
N ILE A 174 1.37 1.98 10.67
CA ILE A 174 0.99 2.13 9.26
C ILE A 174 2.19 1.76 8.37
N SER A 175 3.38 2.27 8.70
CA SER A 175 4.60 2.02 7.94
C SER A 175 4.97 0.54 7.90
N ASP A 176 4.86 -0.19 9.02
CA ASP A 176 5.11 -1.64 9.07
C ASP A 176 4.22 -2.39 8.07
N VAL A 177 2.93 -2.05 8.04
CA VAL A 177 1.95 -2.69 7.15
C VAL A 177 2.23 -2.32 5.69
N THR A 178 2.45 -1.04 5.39
CA THR A 178 2.69 -0.58 4.01
C THR A 178 3.99 -1.13 3.45
N TRP A 179 5.08 -1.17 4.24
CA TRP A 179 6.35 -1.78 3.81
C TRP A 179 6.21 -3.26 3.55
N ARG A 180 5.45 -3.96 4.40
CA ARG A 180 5.23 -5.38 4.22
C ARG A 180 4.36 -5.67 2.99
N ASN A 181 3.33 -4.85 2.75
CA ASN A 181 2.53 -4.88 1.52
C ASN A 181 3.42 -4.71 0.28
N ALA A 182 4.13 -3.59 0.15
CA ALA A 182 4.97 -3.35 -1.03
C ALA A 182 6.08 -4.40 -1.20
N GLY A 183 6.53 -5.00 -0.09
CA GLY A 183 7.51 -6.08 -0.14
C GLY A 183 7.00 -7.40 -0.71
N VAL A 184 5.70 -7.57 -0.99
CA VAL A 184 5.15 -8.79 -1.61
C VAL A 184 5.65 -8.93 -3.05
N ASP A 185 5.63 -7.86 -3.85
CA ASP A 185 6.16 -7.83 -5.23
C ASP A 185 7.58 -8.40 -5.36
N PHE A 186 8.41 -8.21 -4.33
CA PHE A 186 9.79 -8.72 -4.30
C PHE A 186 9.90 -10.13 -3.72
N ARG A 187 9.14 -10.45 -2.69
CA ARG A 187 9.23 -11.76 -1.99
C ARG A 187 8.50 -12.87 -2.74
N HIS A 188 7.47 -12.50 -3.49
CA HIS A 188 6.49 -13.37 -4.13
C HIS A 188 6.36 -13.08 -5.63
N THR A 189 7.41 -12.54 -6.26
CA THR A 189 7.45 -12.10 -7.67
C THR A 189 6.91 -13.12 -8.69
N PHE A 190 7.00 -14.41 -8.39
CA PHE A 190 6.55 -15.50 -9.28
C PHE A 190 5.43 -16.37 -8.67
N ASP A 191 4.96 -16.01 -7.47
CA ASP A 191 3.90 -16.74 -6.78
C ASP A 191 2.56 -16.13 -7.23
N GLU A 192 2.01 -16.68 -8.32
CA GLU A 192 0.81 -16.15 -9.01
C GLU A 192 -0.36 -15.88 -8.04
N GLU A 193 -0.53 -16.71 -7.00
CA GLU A 193 -1.59 -16.58 -5.99
C GLU A 193 -1.48 -15.33 -5.12
N TYR A 194 -0.28 -14.77 -4.95
CA TYR A 194 -0.08 -13.52 -4.20
C TYR A 194 -0.53 -12.30 -4.99
N HIS A 195 -0.62 -12.43 -6.32
CA HIS A 195 -0.90 -11.35 -7.27
C HIS A 195 -2.23 -11.55 -8.02
N PHE A 196 -2.97 -12.62 -7.72
CA PHE A 196 -4.14 -13.06 -8.49
C PHE A 196 -3.87 -13.25 -10.00
N ASP A 197 -2.61 -13.45 -10.38
CA ASP A 197 -2.24 -13.71 -11.76
C ASP A 197 -2.64 -15.13 -12.18
N GLY A 198 -2.69 -15.37 -13.48
CA GLY A 198 -2.88 -16.71 -14.04
C GLY A 198 -4.23 -17.37 -13.73
N GLU A 199 -5.21 -16.58 -13.29
CA GLU A 199 -6.53 -17.01 -12.80
C GLU A 199 -6.48 -17.87 -11.51
N THR A 200 -5.45 -17.68 -10.67
CA THR A 200 -5.25 -18.34 -9.36
C THR A 200 -6.17 -17.82 -8.26
N PHE A 201 -7.45 -17.57 -8.59
CA PHE A 201 -8.39 -16.92 -7.69
C PHE A 201 -8.72 -17.73 -6.43
N VAL A 202 -8.73 -19.06 -6.52
CA VAL A 202 -9.06 -19.94 -5.38
C VAL A 202 -7.91 -19.90 -4.37
N GLU A 203 -6.68 -20.00 -4.86
CA GLU A 203 -5.44 -19.96 -4.09
C GLU A 203 -5.23 -18.58 -3.46
N GLY A 204 -5.35 -17.50 -4.24
CA GLY A 204 -5.24 -16.13 -3.73
C GLY A 204 -6.30 -15.80 -2.68
N ARG A 205 -7.54 -16.25 -2.88
CA ARG A 205 -8.57 -16.16 -1.84
C ARG A 205 -8.18 -16.95 -0.59
N LYS A 206 -7.70 -18.19 -0.75
CA LYS A 206 -7.29 -19.01 0.39
C LYS A 206 -6.21 -18.30 1.20
N LEU A 207 -5.21 -17.73 0.53
CA LEU A 207 -4.13 -16.94 1.12
C LEU A 207 -4.69 -15.78 1.96
N ILE A 208 -5.63 -15.01 1.41
CA ILE A 208 -6.30 -13.93 2.15
C ILE A 208 -7.03 -14.48 3.38
N THR A 209 -7.86 -15.51 3.23
CA THR A 209 -8.68 -16.02 4.35
C THR A 209 -7.88 -16.68 5.47
N ASP A 210 -6.80 -17.39 5.11
CA ASP A 210 -5.86 -17.97 6.07
C ASP A 210 -5.10 -16.84 6.79
N GLY A 211 -4.63 -15.83 6.05
CA GLY A 211 -3.93 -14.70 6.65
C GLY A 211 -4.81 -13.82 7.52
N VAL A 212 -6.09 -13.58 7.17
CA VAL A 212 -7.07 -12.92 8.05
C VAL A 212 -7.20 -13.69 9.38
N SER A 213 -7.28 -15.03 9.30
CA SER A 213 -7.35 -15.88 10.49
C SER A 213 -6.07 -15.76 11.33
N SER A 214 -4.89 -15.72 10.70
CA SER A 214 -3.62 -15.47 11.37
C SER A 214 -3.57 -14.10 12.04
N VAL A 215 -3.99 -13.02 11.36
CA VAL A 215 -4.01 -11.67 11.94
C VAL A 215 -4.89 -11.63 13.18
N LYS A 216 -6.11 -12.17 13.11
CA LYS A 216 -7.03 -12.27 14.26
C LYS A 216 -6.40 -13.05 15.42
N ALA A 217 -5.72 -14.16 15.13
CA ALA A 217 -5.04 -14.97 16.14
C ALA A 217 -3.85 -14.24 16.79
N SER A 218 -3.03 -13.55 16.00
CA SER A 218 -1.87 -12.79 16.50
C SER A 218 -2.31 -11.58 17.33
N ILE A 219 -3.39 -10.87 16.96
CA ILE A 219 -3.97 -9.80 17.79
C ILE A 219 -4.41 -10.35 19.15
N LYS A 220 -5.11 -11.50 19.17
CA LYS A 220 -5.55 -12.14 20.42
C LYS A 220 -4.38 -12.57 21.32
N GLN A 221 -3.23 -12.89 20.72
CA GLN A 221 -2.00 -13.22 21.44
C GLN A 221 -1.16 -11.98 21.80
N GLU A 222 -1.66 -10.78 21.49
CA GLU A 222 -0.93 -9.51 21.59
C GLU A 222 0.39 -9.47 20.78
N ASN A 223 0.55 -10.36 19.79
CA ASN A 223 1.66 -10.33 18.84
C ASN A 223 1.37 -9.35 17.71
N PHE A 224 1.36 -8.05 18.03
CA PHE A 224 0.97 -7.00 17.08
C PHE A 224 1.94 -6.83 15.92
N GLU A 225 3.23 -7.13 16.10
CA GLU A 225 4.21 -7.08 15.01
C GLU A 225 3.89 -8.13 13.93
N GLU A 226 3.69 -9.39 14.33
CA GLU A 226 3.30 -10.45 13.40
C GLU A 226 1.95 -10.14 12.74
N ALA A 227 0.98 -9.63 13.52
CA ALA A 227 -0.32 -9.23 12.99
C ALA A 227 -0.19 -8.16 11.90
N ARG A 228 0.65 -7.13 12.09
CA ARG A 228 0.90 -6.09 11.08
C ARG A 228 1.62 -6.65 9.85
N GLN A 229 2.57 -7.56 10.04
CA GLN A 229 3.26 -8.19 8.92
C GLN A 229 2.28 -9.04 8.08
N LYS A 230 1.48 -9.88 8.73
CA LYS A 230 0.47 -10.69 8.03
C LYS A 230 -0.61 -9.85 7.37
N LEU A 231 -1.00 -8.73 7.99
CA LEU A 231 -1.90 -7.76 7.36
C LEU A 231 -1.28 -7.20 6.07
N GLY A 232 -0.03 -6.75 6.10
CA GLY A 232 0.63 -6.22 4.90
C GLY A 232 0.65 -7.24 3.76
N ASP A 233 1.00 -8.50 4.06
CA ASP A 233 1.00 -9.60 3.08
C ASP A 233 -0.36 -9.76 2.40
N ILE A 234 -1.45 -9.90 3.18
CA ILE A 234 -2.78 -10.16 2.61
C ILE A 234 -3.42 -8.92 1.97
N LEU A 235 -3.06 -7.71 2.41
CA LEU A 235 -3.59 -6.48 1.82
C LEU A 235 -3.06 -6.28 0.41
N HIS A 236 -1.80 -6.62 0.16
CA HIS A 236 -1.25 -6.61 -1.19
C HIS A 236 -2.07 -7.53 -2.11
N THR A 237 -2.18 -8.81 -1.74
CA THR A 237 -2.96 -9.78 -2.52
C THR A 237 -4.41 -9.36 -2.73
N LEU A 238 -5.07 -8.78 -1.72
CA LEU A 238 -6.42 -8.25 -1.87
C LEU A 238 -6.51 -7.06 -2.84
N GLN A 239 -5.49 -6.20 -2.89
CA GLN A 239 -5.44 -5.04 -3.77
C GLN A 239 -5.15 -5.47 -5.21
N ASP A 240 -4.23 -6.41 -5.42
CA ASP A 240 -3.89 -7.02 -6.71
C ASP A 240 -5.09 -7.65 -7.40
N PHE A 241 -6.02 -8.25 -6.65
CA PHE A 241 -7.28 -8.72 -7.24
C PHE A 241 -7.98 -7.64 -8.06
N TYR A 242 -8.01 -6.38 -7.59
CA TYR A 242 -8.72 -5.30 -8.26
C TYR A 242 -7.93 -4.68 -9.42
N SER A 243 -6.60 -4.73 -9.38
CA SER A 243 -5.73 -4.25 -10.47
C SER A 243 -5.55 -5.29 -11.57
N HIS A 244 -5.39 -6.58 -11.22
CA HIS A 244 -4.99 -7.63 -12.15
C HIS A 244 -6.14 -8.51 -12.66
N SER A 245 -7.35 -8.41 -12.08
CA SER A 245 -8.54 -9.10 -12.59
C SER A 245 -9.45 -8.18 -13.42
N ASN A 246 -10.46 -8.77 -14.06
CA ASN A 246 -11.51 -8.04 -14.77
C ASN A 246 -12.68 -7.54 -13.87
N TRP A 247 -12.54 -7.51 -12.53
CA TRP A 247 -13.64 -7.16 -11.61
C TRP A 247 -14.33 -5.83 -11.96
N ILE A 248 -13.54 -4.81 -12.31
CA ILE A 248 -14.03 -3.47 -12.64
C ILE A 248 -14.71 -3.45 -14.02
N GLU A 249 -14.17 -4.19 -14.98
CA GLU A 249 -14.68 -4.35 -16.34
C GLU A 249 -15.99 -5.12 -16.38
N LEU A 250 -16.24 -6.00 -15.41
CA LEU A 250 -17.55 -6.62 -15.19
C LEU A 250 -18.62 -5.63 -14.71
N GLY A 251 -18.26 -4.36 -14.45
CA GLY A 251 -19.15 -3.30 -14.01
C GLY A 251 -19.27 -3.20 -12.49
N ASN A 252 -18.46 -3.95 -11.73
CA ASN A 252 -18.51 -3.88 -10.27
C ASN A 252 -17.83 -2.60 -9.77
N ARG A 253 -18.42 -1.97 -8.76
CA ARG A 253 -17.92 -0.77 -8.07
C ARG A 253 -17.92 -0.94 -6.54
N PHE A 254 -18.07 -2.17 -6.08
CA PHE A 254 -18.07 -2.54 -4.68
C PHE A 254 -17.10 -3.72 -4.45
N PRO A 255 -16.58 -3.88 -3.22
CA PRO A 255 -15.71 -4.99 -2.89
C PRO A 255 -16.33 -6.36 -3.14
N HIS A 256 -15.52 -7.32 -3.61
CA HIS A 256 -15.93 -8.72 -3.66
C HIS A 256 -15.81 -9.36 -2.27
N SER A 257 -16.86 -9.23 -1.47
CA SER A 257 -16.84 -9.67 -0.05
C SER A 257 -16.51 -11.15 0.19
N ASN A 258 -16.65 -12.01 -0.82
CA ASN A 258 -16.33 -13.44 -0.68
C ASN A 258 -14.81 -13.68 -0.61
N LEU A 259 -13.97 -12.73 -1.04
CA LEU A 259 -12.50 -12.85 -0.96
C LEU A 259 -11.99 -12.90 0.48
N ILE A 260 -12.69 -12.29 1.43
CA ILE A 260 -12.27 -12.20 2.84
C ILE A 260 -13.04 -13.14 3.77
N ARG A 261 -14.13 -13.73 3.28
CA ARG A 261 -15.05 -14.56 4.08
C ARG A 261 -14.71 -16.04 3.98
N SER A 262 -14.10 -16.62 5.02
CA SER A 262 -13.70 -18.03 5.05
C SER A 262 -14.86 -19.03 5.02
N ASP A 263 -16.06 -18.61 5.39
CA ASP A 263 -17.27 -19.45 5.46
C ASP A 263 -17.96 -19.65 4.11
N LEU A 264 -17.57 -18.88 3.10
CA LEU A 264 -17.97 -19.08 1.71
C LEU A 264 -16.84 -19.77 0.95
N SER A 265 -17.13 -20.51 -0.10
CA SER A 265 -16.10 -21.08 -0.99
C SER A 265 -16.18 -20.53 -2.41
N ASP A 266 -17.30 -19.89 -2.74
CA ASP A 266 -17.60 -19.41 -4.08
C ASP A 266 -17.10 -17.98 -4.29
N ILE A 267 -16.33 -17.79 -5.36
CA ILE A 267 -15.81 -16.51 -5.85
C ILE A 267 -16.53 -16.06 -7.13
N GLY A 268 -17.62 -16.73 -7.47
CA GLY A 268 -18.32 -16.53 -8.73
C GLY A 268 -17.73 -17.36 -9.86
N PRO A 269 -18.32 -17.25 -11.07
CA PRO A 269 -17.88 -18.02 -12.21
C PRO A 269 -16.49 -17.54 -12.66
N VAL A 270 -15.51 -18.44 -12.66
CA VAL A 270 -14.16 -18.17 -13.17
C VAL A 270 -14.04 -18.74 -14.59
N ALA A 271 -13.30 -18.07 -15.47
CA ALA A 271 -13.00 -18.60 -16.79
C ALA A 271 -12.09 -19.83 -16.67
N ASP A 272 -12.54 -20.98 -17.18
CA ASP A 272 -11.70 -22.18 -17.18
C ASP A 272 -10.43 -21.96 -18.00
N LYS A 273 -9.37 -22.73 -17.71
CA LYS A 273 -8.05 -22.64 -18.37
C LYS A 273 -8.10 -22.60 -19.91
N ASN A 274 -9.06 -23.30 -20.52
CA ASN A 274 -9.20 -23.40 -21.98
C ASN A 274 -10.22 -22.41 -22.56
N THR A 275 -10.92 -21.63 -21.73
CA THR A 275 -11.85 -20.60 -22.18
C THR A 275 -11.02 -19.37 -22.60
N PRO A 276 -11.05 -18.95 -23.88
CA PRO A 276 -10.42 -17.71 -24.29
C PRO A 276 -11.03 -16.52 -23.55
N THR A 277 -10.20 -15.60 -23.10
CA THR A 277 -10.64 -14.43 -22.31
C THR A 277 -10.24 -13.11 -22.91
N CYS A 278 -9.20 -13.07 -23.75
CA CYS A 278 -8.74 -11.85 -24.40
C CYS A 278 -8.54 -12.00 -25.92
N ARG A 279 -8.66 -10.87 -26.62
CA ARG A 279 -8.11 -10.60 -27.95
C ARG A 279 -6.90 -9.66 -27.81
N SER A 280 -6.08 -9.56 -28.85
CA SER A 280 -4.91 -8.68 -28.85
C SER A 280 -5.33 -7.21 -28.77
N CYS A 281 -4.60 -6.42 -27.99
CA CYS A 281 -4.88 -5.00 -27.83
C CYS A 281 -4.66 -4.22 -29.13
N VAL A 282 -5.45 -3.16 -29.29
CA VAL A 282 -5.27 -2.18 -30.36
C VAL A 282 -4.75 -0.90 -29.74
N GLY A 283 -3.49 -0.56 -30.02
CA GLY A 283 -2.82 0.58 -29.38
C GLY A 283 -2.31 0.25 -27.97
N LYS A 284 -2.00 1.30 -27.20
CA LYS A 284 -1.53 1.17 -25.80
C LYS A 284 -2.68 0.99 -24.82
N ASP A 285 -3.79 1.68 -25.09
CA ASP A 285 -5.00 1.62 -24.29
C ASP A 285 -5.77 0.37 -24.73
N CYS A 286 -5.60 -0.73 -24.00
CA CYS A 286 -6.14 -2.06 -24.29
C CYS A 286 -7.68 -2.16 -24.16
N GLN A 287 -8.41 -1.09 -24.45
CA GLN A 287 -9.85 -1.03 -24.31
C GLN A 287 -10.53 -2.14 -25.12
N ASN A 288 -11.46 -2.84 -24.47
CA ASN A 288 -12.26 -3.91 -25.06
C ASN A 288 -11.44 -5.12 -25.54
N ASN A 289 -10.26 -5.36 -24.97
CA ASN A 289 -9.50 -6.58 -25.24
C ASN A 289 -10.10 -7.83 -24.54
N ILE A 290 -10.85 -7.67 -23.44
CA ILE A 290 -11.58 -8.77 -22.81
C ILE A 290 -12.78 -9.15 -23.68
N LEU A 291 -12.94 -10.45 -23.95
CA LEU A 291 -13.98 -10.95 -24.86
C LEU A 291 -15.39 -10.70 -24.29
N GLU A 292 -16.32 -10.39 -25.18
CA GLU A 292 -17.68 -9.99 -24.85
C GLU A 292 -18.45 -11.10 -24.13
N ASP A 293 -18.17 -12.36 -24.46
CA ASP A 293 -18.75 -13.53 -23.79
C ASP A 293 -18.32 -13.60 -22.31
N ILE A 294 -17.08 -13.23 -21.98
CA ILE A 294 -16.60 -13.16 -20.59
C ILE A 294 -17.35 -12.08 -19.81
N ILE A 295 -17.53 -10.91 -20.41
CA ILE A 295 -18.26 -9.80 -19.80
C ILE A 295 -19.76 -10.12 -19.65
N ARG A 296 -20.38 -10.70 -20.68
CA ARG A 296 -21.80 -11.09 -20.69
C ARG A 296 -22.09 -12.16 -19.64
N ASP A 297 -21.25 -13.19 -19.60
CA ASP A 297 -21.44 -14.34 -18.71
C ASP A 297 -20.87 -14.08 -17.29
N LYS A 298 -20.37 -12.86 -17.04
CA LYS A 298 -19.82 -12.39 -15.77
C LYS A 298 -18.69 -13.26 -15.23
N LYS A 299 -17.87 -13.85 -16.13
CA LYS A 299 -16.75 -14.70 -15.75
C LYS A 299 -15.56 -13.89 -15.29
N LEU A 300 -14.95 -14.28 -14.18
CA LEU A 300 -13.67 -13.74 -13.72
C LEU A 300 -12.51 -14.26 -14.57
N THR A 301 -11.58 -13.37 -14.90
CA THR A 301 -10.29 -13.68 -15.53
C THR A 301 -9.25 -12.69 -15.01
N SER A 302 -7.98 -13.07 -15.05
CA SER A 302 -6.85 -12.22 -14.66
C SER A 302 -5.69 -12.36 -15.65
N GLY A 303 -4.70 -11.48 -15.52
CA GLY A 303 -3.52 -11.49 -16.37
C GLY A 303 -2.56 -12.63 -16.04
N TYR A 304 -1.96 -13.24 -17.05
CA TYR A 304 -0.79 -14.12 -16.86
C TYR A 304 0.49 -13.28 -16.87
N PHE A 305 1.46 -13.60 -16.03
CA PHE A 305 2.68 -12.81 -15.87
C PHE A 305 3.95 -13.67 -15.99
N SER A 306 5.02 -13.11 -16.55
CA SER A 306 6.33 -13.77 -16.63
C SER A 306 7.47 -12.76 -16.86
N LEU A 307 8.63 -12.97 -16.22
CA LEU A 307 9.85 -12.14 -16.39
C LEU A 307 11.02 -12.94 -16.95
N GLU A 308 11.88 -12.33 -17.78
CA GLU A 308 13.11 -12.98 -18.29
C GLU A 308 14.08 -13.37 -17.15
N PRO A 309 14.71 -14.57 -17.16
CA PRO A 309 14.64 -15.65 -18.17
C PRO A 309 13.60 -16.74 -17.85
N PHE A 310 12.70 -16.50 -16.89
CA PHE A 310 11.67 -17.45 -16.48
C PHE A 310 10.46 -17.34 -17.40
N PHE A 311 9.86 -18.47 -17.76
CA PHE A 311 8.73 -18.51 -18.69
C PHE A 311 7.52 -19.14 -17.97
N SER A 312 6.54 -18.33 -17.59
CA SER A 312 5.17 -18.80 -17.35
C SER A 312 4.49 -19.03 -18.71
N ILE A 313 3.71 -20.10 -18.78
CA ILE A 313 2.99 -20.48 -20.01
C ILE A 313 1.62 -19.83 -19.95
N LYS A 314 1.48 -18.68 -20.63
CA LYS A 314 0.17 -18.10 -20.89
C LYS A 314 -0.63 -19.01 -21.83
N PRO A 315 -1.78 -19.56 -21.41
CA PRO A 315 -2.61 -20.39 -22.27
C PRO A 315 -3.16 -19.61 -23.47
N LYS A 316 -3.43 -20.33 -24.57
CA LYS A 316 -3.95 -19.72 -25.80
C LYS A 316 -5.27 -18.98 -25.53
N GLY A 317 -5.33 -17.72 -25.93
CA GLY A 317 -6.52 -16.88 -25.79
C GLY A 317 -6.66 -16.21 -24.42
N LYS A 318 -5.71 -16.40 -23.49
CA LYS A 318 -5.74 -15.76 -22.17
C LYS A 318 -5.11 -14.37 -22.20
N CYS A 319 -5.58 -13.53 -21.28
CA CYS A 319 -5.06 -12.19 -21.04
C CYS A 319 -3.66 -12.25 -20.45
N SER A 320 -2.79 -11.33 -20.84
CA SER A 320 -1.54 -11.08 -20.10
C SER A 320 -1.79 -10.10 -18.98
N HIS A 321 -0.91 -10.06 -17.99
CA HIS A 321 -0.87 -8.99 -17.00
C HIS A 321 -0.62 -7.66 -17.71
N GLY A 322 0.42 -7.60 -18.55
CA GLY A 322 0.83 -6.42 -19.29
C GLY A 322 2.00 -5.69 -18.63
N GLY A 323 2.43 -4.59 -19.25
CA GLY A 323 3.63 -3.86 -18.88
C GLY A 323 4.87 -4.32 -19.65
N LEU A 324 5.89 -3.46 -19.67
CA LEU A 324 7.09 -3.66 -20.50
C LEU A 324 7.92 -4.90 -20.10
N SER A 325 7.86 -5.26 -18.82
CA SER A 325 8.61 -6.37 -18.23
C SER A 325 7.88 -7.70 -18.35
N ASP A 326 6.55 -7.71 -18.50
CA ASP A 326 5.76 -8.93 -18.68
C ASP A 326 6.00 -9.51 -20.08
N GLN A 327 6.71 -10.62 -20.15
CA GLN A 327 6.97 -11.30 -21.41
C GLN A 327 5.72 -11.85 -22.07
N THR A 328 4.72 -12.25 -21.29
CA THR A 328 3.51 -12.84 -21.85
C THR A 328 2.73 -11.81 -22.67
N SER A 329 2.92 -10.51 -22.41
CA SER A 329 2.31 -9.40 -23.16
C SER A 329 2.68 -9.39 -24.65
N ARG A 330 3.79 -10.05 -25.03
CA ARG A 330 4.26 -10.19 -26.42
C ARG A 330 3.73 -11.46 -27.11
N GLN A 331 3.06 -12.33 -26.37
CA GLN A 331 2.45 -13.56 -26.89
C GLN A 331 1.00 -13.29 -27.24
N GLU A 332 0.48 -13.84 -28.34
CA GLU A 332 -0.93 -13.69 -28.70
C GLU A 332 -1.86 -14.37 -27.68
N PRO A 333 -2.92 -13.70 -27.19
CA PRO A 333 -3.31 -12.32 -27.45
C PRO A 333 -2.40 -11.27 -26.77
N THR A 334 -1.89 -10.29 -27.53
CA THR A 334 -0.89 -9.31 -27.04
C THR A 334 -1.49 -8.18 -26.20
N GLY A 335 -0.67 -7.55 -25.36
CA GLY A 335 -1.02 -6.43 -24.48
C GLY A 335 -1.21 -6.88 -23.02
N GLY A 336 -2.25 -6.42 -22.33
CA GLY A 336 -2.52 -6.83 -20.95
C GLY A 336 -3.79 -6.22 -20.37
N ILE A 337 -4.08 -6.55 -19.10
CA ILE A 337 -5.31 -6.11 -18.41
C ILE A 337 -5.07 -5.40 -17.07
N ASN A 338 -3.80 -5.22 -16.66
CA ASN A 338 -3.48 -4.61 -15.38
C ASN A 338 -3.88 -3.13 -15.31
N LYS A 339 -4.11 -2.68 -14.08
CA LYS A 339 -4.55 -1.33 -13.74
C LYS A 339 -3.64 -0.73 -12.68
N ASP A 340 -2.37 -1.12 -12.65
CA ASP A 340 -1.42 -0.76 -11.59
C ASP A 340 -1.15 0.74 -11.55
N SER A 341 -1.25 1.38 -12.71
CA SER A 341 -1.09 2.82 -12.86
C SER A 341 -2.00 3.39 -13.93
N LEU A 342 -2.08 4.72 -14.01
CA LEU A 342 -2.76 5.43 -15.09
C LEU A 342 -2.19 5.11 -16.49
N GLU A 343 -0.93 4.70 -16.58
CA GLU A 343 -0.23 4.36 -17.83
C GLU A 343 -0.26 2.87 -18.17
N SER A 344 -0.91 2.06 -17.32
CA SER A 344 -1.10 0.63 -17.54
C SER A 344 -2.01 0.35 -18.73
N SER A 345 -1.98 -0.90 -19.23
CA SER A 345 -2.84 -1.33 -20.35
C SER A 345 -4.32 -1.01 -20.11
N HIS A 346 -4.82 -1.19 -18.88
CA HIS A 346 -6.18 -0.81 -18.46
C HIS A 346 -6.14 0.38 -17.50
N GLY A 347 -5.17 1.29 -17.63
CA GLY A 347 -4.99 2.44 -16.73
C GLY A 347 -6.19 3.37 -16.67
N ASN A 348 -7.06 3.36 -17.69
CA ASN A 348 -8.35 4.05 -17.67
C ASN A 348 -9.31 3.55 -16.57
N TRP A 349 -9.06 2.37 -15.99
CA TRP A 349 -9.79 1.81 -14.85
C TRP A 349 -9.03 1.91 -13.53
N HIS A 350 -7.81 2.46 -13.51
CA HIS A 350 -6.94 2.53 -12.33
C HIS A 350 -7.63 3.19 -11.14
N THR A 351 -8.21 4.39 -11.32
CA THR A 351 -8.91 5.10 -10.23
C THR A 351 -10.06 4.27 -9.66
N ALA A 352 -10.88 3.66 -10.51
CA ALA A 352 -11.99 2.82 -10.05
C ALA A 352 -11.51 1.55 -9.33
N ALA A 353 -10.41 0.95 -9.80
CA ALA A 353 -9.79 -0.19 -9.11
C ALA A 353 -9.26 0.21 -7.74
N ALA A 354 -8.53 1.33 -7.65
CA ALA A 354 -7.99 1.86 -6.40
C ALA A 354 -9.10 2.19 -5.39
N GLU A 355 -10.20 2.83 -5.82
CA GLU A 355 -11.36 3.12 -4.96
C GLU A 355 -11.95 1.84 -4.36
N VAL A 356 -12.16 0.81 -5.19
CA VAL A 356 -12.71 -0.46 -4.73
C VAL A 356 -11.70 -1.19 -3.83
N ALA A 357 -10.40 -1.08 -4.11
CA ALA A 357 -9.34 -1.66 -3.30
C ALA A 357 -9.24 -1.00 -1.91
N VAL A 358 -9.42 0.33 -1.80
CA VAL A 358 -9.56 1.04 -0.50
C VAL A 358 -10.78 0.53 0.25
N ALA A 359 -11.92 0.40 -0.43
CA ALA A 359 -13.15 -0.09 0.19
C ALA A 359 -13.02 -1.54 0.67
N ALA A 360 -12.35 -2.41 -0.10
CA ALA A 360 -12.11 -3.80 0.24
C ALA A 360 -11.13 -3.93 1.41
N THR A 361 -10.05 -3.15 1.40
CA THR A 361 -9.09 -3.05 2.52
C THR A 361 -9.81 -2.62 3.79
N SER A 362 -10.68 -1.60 3.71
CA SER A 362 -11.49 -1.16 4.86
C SER A 362 -12.46 -2.24 5.33
N GLN A 363 -13.08 -3.00 4.42
CA GLN A 363 -13.96 -4.11 4.77
C GLN A 363 -13.22 -5.22 5.53
N LEU A 364 -11.99 -5.56 5.10
CA LEU A 364 -11.12 -6.53 5.78
C LEU A 364 -10.74 -6.05 7.18
N LEU A 365 -10.38 -4.76 7.33
CA LEU A 365 -10.05 -4.17 8.62
C LEU A 365 -11.26 -4.20 9.58
N GLU A 366 -12.47 -3.93 9.09
CA GLU A 366 -13.70 -4.03 9.90
C GLU A 366 -14.03 -5.47 10.30
N ASP A 367 -13.73 -6.47 9.47
CA ASP A 367 -13.86 -7.89 9.84
C ASP A 367 -12.85 -8.28 10.95
N ILE A 368 -11.60 -7.82 10.85
CA ILE A 368 -10.60 -8.00 11.91
C ILE A 368 -11.07 -7.32 13.20
N ARG A 369 -11.52 -6.07 13.10
CA ARG A 369 -12.07 -5.31 14.22
C ARG A 369 -13.23 -6.02 14.89
N GLY A 370 -14.17 -6.56 14.12
CA GLY A 370 -15.32 -7.30 14.64
C GLY A 370 -14.91 -8.51 15.48
N ALA A 371 -13.78 -9.16 15.16
CA ALA A 371 -13.24 -10.28 15.92
C ALA A 371 -12.38 -9.84 17.13
N ALA A 372 -11.61 -8.76 17.00
CA ALA A 372 -10.71 -8.27 18.04
C ALA A 372 -11.42 -7.42 19.12
N GLY A 373 -12.48 -6.71 18.75
CA GLY A 373 -13.07 -5.64 19.54
C GLY A 373 -12.32 -4.31 19.38
N ASP A 374 -13.00 -3.21 19.68
CA ASP A 374 -12.50 -1.84 19.42
C ASP A 374 -11.18 -1.53 20.13
N THR A 375 -11.03 -1.97 21.38
CA THR A 375 -9.84 -1.68 22.19
C THR A 375 -8.60 -2.36 21.62
N ASP A 376 -8.65 -3.67 21.34
CA ASP A 376 -7.49 -4.40 20.82
C ASP A 376 -7.21 -4.04 19.35
N PHE A 377 -8.24 -3.70 18.57
CA PHE A 377 -8.05 -3.15 17.22
C PHE A 377 -7.25 -1.84 17.25
N LEU A 378 -7.60 -0.91 18.14
CA LEU A 378 -6.87 0.35 18.27
C LEU A 378 -5.49 0.20 18.92
N ARG A 379 -5.30 -0.76 19.83
CA ARG A 379 -3.97 -1.09 20.38
C ARG A 379 -3.07 -1.70 19.32
N TRP A 380 -3.59 -2.59 18.49
CA TRP A 380 -2.87 -3.21 17.37
C TRP A 380 -2.44 -2.18 16.32
N GLY A 381 -3.35 -1.26 15.97
CA GLY A 381 -3.06 -0.08 15.14
C GLY A 381 -2.25 1.01 15.85
N ILE A 382 -1.98 0.87 17.16
CA ILE A 382 -1.25 1.80 18.03
C ILE A 382 -1.82 3.23 18.06
N VAL A 383 -3.14 3.33 18.19
CA VAL A 383 -3.87 4.60 18.38
C VAL A 383 -4.20 4.84 19.84
N LEU A 384 -4.10 3.82 20.71
CA LEU A 384 -4.29 3.94 22.14
C LEU A 384 -3.03 3.49 22.89
N ASP A 385 -2.24 4.42 23.41
CA ASP A 385 -1.20 4.04 24.38
C ASP A 385 -1.76 3.81 25.79
N HIS A 386 -2.86 4.44 26.21
CA HIS A 386 -3.33 4.34 27.62
C HIS A 386 -4.86 4.32 27.78
N ILE A 387 -5.52 3.19 27.48
CA ILE A 387 -6.82 2.85 28.13
C ILE A 387 -6.71 1.47 28.74
N SER A 388 -5.92 1.36 29.82
CA SER A 388 -5.97 0.20 30.72
C SER A 388 -6.66 0.52 32.07
N THR A 389 -7.31 1.68 32.23
CA THR A 389 -7.77 2.10 33.58
C THR A 389 -9.26 2.43 33.74
N VAL A 390 -10.09 2.48 32.70
CA VAL A 390 -11.51 2.86 32.91
C VAL A 390 -12.50 1.70 32.86
N VAL A 391 -12.23 0.60 32.13
CA VAL A 391 -13.20 -0.50 32.00
C VAL A 391 -13.10 -1.57 33.11
N LYS A 392 -12.00 -1.62 33.88
CA LYS A 392 -11.90 -2.54 35.04
C LYS A 392 -12.52 -2.00 36.34
N GLY A 393 -13.14 -0.82 36.33
CA GLY A 393 -13.52 -0.08 37.55
C GLY A 393 -14.97 -0.19 38.04
N HIS A 394 -15.92 -0.72 37.26
CA HIS A 394 -17.34 -0.71 37.65
C HIS A 394 -17.85 -2.07 38.14
N GLY A 395 -17.15 -2.65 39.11
CA GLY A 395 -17.74 -3.63 40.01
C GLY A 395 -18.62 -2.91 41.04
N ILE A 396 -19.87 -2.61 40.67
CA ILE A 396 -20.87 -2.06 41.60
C ILE A 396 -21.12 -3.11 42.68
N ARG A 397 -20.52 -2.91 43.85
CA ARG A 397 -20.80 -3.69 45.06
C ARG A 397 -22.09 -3.13 45.67
N LEU A 398 -23.23 -3.70 45.28
CA LEU A 398 -24.48 -3.49 46.02
C LEU A 398 -24.34 -4.16 47.39
N LYS A 399 -24.03 -3.37 48.42
CA LYS A 399 -24.36 -3.74 49.80
C LYS A 399 -25.81 -3.31 50.04
N GLY A 400 -26.71 -4.30 50.08
CA GLY A 400 -28.06 -4.14 50.63
C GLY A 400 -28.03 -4.11 52.17
N PRO A 401 -29.11 -3.60 52.78
CA PRO A 401 -29.19 -3.21 54.20
C PRO A 401 -29.01 -4.36 55.20
#